data_AF-A0AAV3QHP9-F1
#
_entry.id   AF-A0AAV3QHP9-F1
#
_cell.length_a   1.000
_cell.length_b   1.000
_cell.length_c   1.000
_cell.angle_alpha   90.00
_cell.angle_beta   90.00
_cell.angle_gamma   90.00
#
_symmetry.space_group_name_H-M   'P 1'
#
loop_
_entity.id
_entity.type
_entity.pdbx_description
1 polymer ?
#
loop_
_entity_poly.entity_id
_entity_poly.type
_entity_poly.pdbx_seq_one_letter_code
_entity_poly.pdbx_strand_id
1 'polypeptide(L)'
;MYDEEIRIGYFWPTLVKDAMNFVRKCDVCQRMGSFPKAKGSLEYVVVAVDYFSKWVEAAPLKKIGNDSIVKFLWKDVITRFGVPRILISHNGLQSESEELANFYDKYNIEHRFSPVYYP
;
A
#
# COMPACT_ATOMS: atom_id res chain seq x y z
N MET A 1 -7.17 -27.73 -3.25
CA MET A 1 -7.34 -27.59 -4.70
C MET A 1 -7.90 -26.21 -5.03
N TYR A 2 -7.14 -25.16 -4.69
CA TYR A 2 -7.22 -23.77 -5.18
C TYR A 2 -5.87 -23.12 -4.86
N ASP A 3 -4.81 -23.84 -5.21
CA ASP A 3 -3.43 -23.52 -4.88
C ASP A 3 -2.68 -23.46 -6.22
N GLU A 4 -2.93 -22.39 -7.00
CA GLU A 4 -2.10 -21.99 -8.15
C GLU A 4 -2.47 -20.65 -8.85
N GLU A 5 -3.50 -19.91 -8.41
CA GLU A 5 -3.95 -18.71 -9.17
C GLU A 5 -3.95 -17.41 -8.37
N ILE A 6 -2.79 -17.06 -7.82
CA ILE A 6 -2.50 -15.71 -7.35
C ILE A 6 -1.29 -15.15 -8.12
N ARG A 7 -1.43 -15.07 -9.46
CA ARG A 7 -0.61 -14.19 -10.32
C ARG A 7 -1.26 -12.80 -10.31
N ILE A 8 -1.00 -12.00 -9.27
CA ILE A 8 -1.61 -10.68 -9.06
C ILE A 8 -0.92 -9.53 -9.83
N GLY A 9 -0.04 -9.83 -10.77
CA GLY A 9 0.72 -8.82 -11.50
C GLY A 9 1.99 -9.40 -12.09
N TYR A 10 2.66 -8.60 -12.91
CA TYR A 10 3.93 -8.91 -13.54
C TYR A 10 4.98 -9.34 -12.49
N PHE A 11 5.16 -10.65 -12.32
CA PHE A 11 6.20 -11.24 -11.48
C PHE A 11 7.17 -12.03 -12.35
N TRP A 12 8.46 -11.72 -12.23
CA TRP A 12 9.57 -12.54 -12.74
C TRP A 12 10.77 -12.38 -11.81
N PRO A 13 11.70 -13.36 -11.74
CA PRO A 13 12.73 -13.44 -10.70
C PRO A 13 13.65 -12.20 -10.59
N THR A 14 13.76 -11.41 -11.65
CA THR A 14 14.59 -10.20 -11.71
C THR A 14 13.79 -8.89 -11.69
N LEU A 15 12.48 -8.92 -11.43
CA LEU A 15 11.60 -7.74 -11.49
C LEU A 15 12.17 -6.53 -10.74
N VAL A 16 12.61 -6.73 -9.50
CA VAL A 16 13.23 -5.68 -8.68
C VAL A 16 14.51 -5.14 -9.34
N LYS A 17 15.37 -6.04 -9.83
CA LYS A 17 16.63 -5.69 -10.49
C LYS A 17 16.38 -4.93 -11.80
N ASP A 18 15.37 -5.34 -12.56
CA ASP A 18 15.00 -4.74 -13.83
C ASP A 18 14.35 -3.37 -13.63
N ALA A 19 13.47 -3.23 -12.63
CA ALA A 19 12.91 -1.96 -12.21
C ALA A 19 14.01 -0.99 -11.74
N MET A 20 14.96 -1.47 -10.92
CA MET A 20 16.11 -0.66 -10.50
C MET A 20 16.98 -0.27 -11.70
N ASN A 21 17.26 -1.18 -12.62
CA ASN A 21 18.04 -0.89 -13.82
C ASN A 21 17.34 0.11 -14.73
N PHE A 22 16.01 0.02 -14.85
CA PHE A 22 15.19 0.96 -15.60
C PHE A 22 15.24 2.36 -14.99
N VAL A 23 15.02 2.48 -13.67
CA VAL A 23 15.10 3.75 -12.94
C VAL A 23 16.49 4.37 -13.05
N ARG A 24 17.56 3.57 -12.93
CA ARG A 24 18.95 4.00 -13.09
C ARG A 24 19.26 4.58 -14.47
N LYS A 25 18.60 4.07 -15.51
CA LYS A 25 18.79 4.53 -16.91
C LYS A 25 17.87 5.69 -17.29
N CYS A 26 16.83 5.97 -16.51
CA CYS A 26 15.89 7.04 -16.79
C CYS A 26 16.46 8.41 -16.34
N ASP A 27 16.82 9.26 -17.30
CA ASP A 27 17.37 10.60 -17.05
C ASP A 27 16.43 11.49 -16.21
N VAL A 28 15.12 11.41 -16.44
CA VAL A 28 14.12 12.12 -15.61
C VAL A 28 14.18 11.65 -14.16
N CYS A 29 14.24 10.34 -13.92
CA CYS A 29 14.32 9.78 -12.56
C CYS A 29 15.65 10.13 -11.88
N GLN A 30 16.76 10.09 -12.62
CA GLN A 30 18.08 10.41 -12.09
C GLN A 30 18.22 11.90 -11.73
N ARG A 31 17.64 12.80 -12.53
CA ARG A 31 17.63 14.25 -12.26
C ARG A 31 16.80 14.63 -11.04
N MET A 32 15.78 13.85 -10.70
CA MET A 32 14.95 14.10 -9.52
C MET A 32 15.62 13.69 -8.19
N GLY A 33 16.73 12.93 -8.23
CA GLY A 33 17.47 12.52 -7.03
C GLY A 33 16.66 11.62 -6.08
N SER A 34 17.06 11.58 -4.79
CA SER A 34 16.17 11.10 -3.74
C SER A 34 14.92 11.96 -3.75
N PHE A 35 13.72 11.34 -3.66
CA PHE A 35 12.47 12.10 -3.58
C PHE A 35 12.65 13.22 -2.54
N PRO A 36 12.54 14.50 -2.95
CA PRO A 36 12.72 15.59 -2.01
C PRO A 36 11.71 15.39 -0.89
N LYS A 37 12.15 15.49 0.37
CA LYS A 37 11.22 15.46 1.51
C LYS A 37 10.11 16.45 1.20
N ALA A 38 8.89 15.94 1.05
CA ALA A 38 7.78 16.80 0.65
C ALA A 38 7.59 17.88 1.74
N LYS A 39 7.18 19.08 1.31
CA LYS A 39 7.07 20.27 2.15
C LYS A 39 6.32 19.90 3.45
N GLY A 40 6.99 20.06 4.60
CA GLY A 40 6.42 19.70 5.91
C GLY A 40 6.84 18.34 6.49
N SER A 41 7.96 17.75 6.04
CA SER A 41 8.53 16.50 6.56
C SER A 41 7.65 15.28 6.33
N LEU A 42 7.05 15.19 5.14
CA LEU A 42 6.31 14.02 4.69
C LEU A 42 7.31 13.04 4.05
N GLU A 43 7.45 11.85 4.63
CA GLU A 43 8.51 10.88 4.31
C GLU A 43 7.98 9.57 3.74
N TYR A 44 6.69 9.28 3.93
CA TYR A 44 6.05 8.04 3.50
C TYR A 44 4.88 8.34 2.59
N VAL A 45 4.46 7.35 1.78
CA VAL A 45 3.22 7.39 1.03
C VAL A 45 2.43 6.15 1.40
N VAL A 46 1.18 6.34 1.82
CA VAL A 46 0.22 5.25 1.92
C VAL A 46 -0.53 5.15 0.61
N VAL A 47 -0.71 3.93 0.11
CA VAL A 47 -1.38 3.66 -1.16
C VAL A 47 -2.43 2.58 -0.93
N ALA A 48 -3.66 2.85 -1.36
CA ALA A 48 -4.71 1.86 -1.52
C ALA A 48 -4.99 1.69 -3.02
N VAL A 49 -5.09 0.44 -3.44
CA VAL A 49 -5.41 0.09 -4.83
C VAL A 49 -6.67 -0.75 -4.83
N ASP A 50 -7.70 -0.27 -5.53
CA ASP A 50 -8.88 -1.09 -5.79
C ASP A 50 -8.48 -2.28 -6.67
N TYR A 51 -8.79 -3.48 -6.19
CA TYR A 51 -8.31 -4.70 -6.82
C TYR A 51 -8.89 -4.92 -8.22
N PHE A 52 -10.16 -4.53 -8.43
CA PHE A 52 -10.90 -4.78 -9.67
C PHE A 52 -10.58 -3.73 -10.74
N SER A 53 -10.80 -2.46 -10.44
CA SER A 53 -10.62 -1.36 -11.38
C SER A 53 -9.15 -0.92 -11.54
N LYS A 54 -8.28 -1.36 -10.63
CA LYS A 54 -6.90 -0.86 -10.49
C LYS A 54 -6.82 0.64 -10.19
N TRP A 55 -7.90 1.23 -9.68
CA TRP A 55 -7.91 2.61 -9.21
C TRP A 55 -6.98 2.79 -8.01
N VAL A 56 -6.25 3.91 -7.96
CA VAL A 56 -5.24 4.18 -6.93
C VAL A 56 -5.61 5.41 -6.13
N GLU A 57 -5.65 5.27 -4.81
CA GLU A 57 -5.66 6.36 -3.85
C GLU A 57 -4.31 6.40 -3.14
N ALA A 58 -3.68 7.58 -3.06
CA ALA A 58 -2.39 7.75 -2.44
C ALA A 58 -2.34 9.04 -1.62
N ALA A 59 -1.81 8.96 -0.40
CA ALA A 59 -1.64 10.11 0.48
C ALA A 59 -0.24 10.15 1.09
N PRO A 60 0.38 11.34 1.19
CA PRO A 60 1.67 11.47 1.85
C PRO A 60 1.49 11.46 3.38
N LEU A 61 2.39 10.76 4.09
CA LEU A 61 2.42 10.62 5.54
C LEU A 61 3.75 11.13 6.12
N LYS A 62 3.68 11.78 7.29
CA LYS A 62 4.88 12.19 8.05
C LYS A 62 5.54 11.03 8.79
N LYS A 63 4.71 10.11 9.29
CA LYS A 63 5.10 8.88 9.99
C LYS A 63 4.12 7.78 9.62
N ILE A 64 4.58 6.54 9.62
CA ILE A 64 3.70 5.38 9.57
C ILE A 64 3.09 5.22 10.97
N GLY A 65 1.76 5.24 11.07
CA GLY A 65 1.06 5.07 12.34
C GLY A 65 -0.45 4.90 12.15
N ASN A 66 -1.08 4.21 13.10
CA ASN A 66 -2.48 3.77 13.01
C ASN A 66 -3.47 4.90 12.72
N ASP A 67 -3.41 6.00 13.48
CA ASP A 67 -4.25 7.18 13.27
C ASP A 67 -4.13 7.74 11.84
N SER A 68 -2.93 7.70 11.27
CA SER A 68 -2.72 8.15 9.89
C SER A 68 -3.32 7.18 8.86
N ILE A 69 -3.27 5.87 9.13
CA ILE A 69 -3.93 4.85 8.30
C ILE A 69 -5.44 4.95 8.40
N VAL A 70 -6.01 5.05 9.60
CA VAL A 70 -7.45 5.23 9.83
C VAL A 70 -7.97 6.48 9.13
N LYS A 71 -7.26 7.60 9.25
CA LYS A 71 -7.61 8.85 8.55
C LYS A 71 -7.62 8.68 7.04
N PHE A 72 -6.60 8.03 6.48
CA PHE A 72 -6.52 7.73 5.05
C PHE A 72 -7.68 6.83 4.60
N LEU A 73 -7.92 5.70 5.29
CA LEU A 73 -8.99 4.78 4.95
C LEU A 73 -10.36 5.45 5.02
N TRP A 74 -10.62 6.27 6.04
CA TRP A 74 -11.89 6.98 6.15
C TRP A 74 -12.07 8.03 5.05
N LYS A 75 -11.11 8.95 4.93
CA LYS A 75 -11.22 10.13 4.08
C LYS A 75 -11.05 9.82 2.61
N ASP A 76 -10.09 8.97 2.26
CA ASP A 76 -9.66 8.80 0.88
C ASP A 76 -10.24 7.51 0.25
N VAL A 77 -10.69 6.54 1.06
CA VAL A 77 -11.33 5.31 0.59
C VAL A 77 -12.82 5.26 0.90
N ILE A 78 -13.20 5.19 2.18
CA ILE A 78 -14.58 4.88 2.61
C ILE A 78 -15.58 5.96 2.19
N THR A 79 -15.27 7.23 2.42
CA THR A 79 -16.21 8.32 2.06
C THR A 79 -16.39 8.53 0.56
N ARG A 80 -15.50 7.96 -0.27
CA ARG A 80 -15.53 8.11 -1.73
C ARG A 80 -16.12 6.89 -2.44
N PHE A 81 -15.76 5.69 -1.98
CA PHE A 81 -16.09 4.42 -2.65
C PHE A 81 -16.98 3.51 -1.80
N GLY A 82 -17.22 3.87 -0.54
CA GLY A 82 -17.89 3.01 0.43
C GLY A 82 -16.94 2.09 1.18
N VAL A 83 -17.50 1.31 2.09
CA VAL A 83 -16.73 0.41 2.96
C VAL A 83 -16.24 -0.80 2.17
N PRO A 84 -14.92 -1.04 2.08
CA PRO A 84 -14.42 -2.23 1.40
C PRO A 84 -14.80 -3.49 2.18
N ARG A 85 -15.21 -4.55 1.47
CA ARG A 85 -15.47 -5.85 2.11
C ARG A 85 -14.20 -6.49 2.64
N ILE A 86 -13.11 -6.39 1.88
CA ILE A 86 -11.82 -7.03 2.19
C ILE A 86 -10.72 -5.98 2.01
N LEU A 87 -9.85 -5.86 3.01
CA LEU A 87 -8.65 -5.02 2.95
C LEU A 87 -7.42 -5.91 3.07
N ILE A 88 -6.48 -5.80 2.11
CA ILE A 88 -5.25 -6.59 2.10
C ILE A 88 -4.06 -5.66 2.33
N SER A 89 -3.26 -5.90 3.37
CA SER A 89 -2.02 -5.14 3.62
C SER A 89 -0.78 -6.03 3.63
N HIS A 90 0.35 -5.49 3.19
CA HIS A 90 1.63 -6.18 3.29
C HIS A 90 2.14 -6.20 4.74
N ASN A 91 2.68 -7.35 5.14
CA ASN A 91 3.24 -7.58 6.47
C ASN A 91 4.57 -6.84 6.65
N GLY A 92 4.51 -5.56 7.02
CA GLY A 92 5.62 -4.87 7.65
C GLY A 92 5.48 -4.96 9.16
N LEU A 93 6.15 -5.92 9.79
CA LEU A 93 6.21 -6.17 11.24
C LEU A 93 4.85 -6.39 11.92
N GLN A 94 4.58 -7.64 12.30
CA GLN A 94 3.42 -8.07 13.07
C GLN A 94 3.20 -7.21 14.33
N SER A 95 2.26 -6.28 14.24
CA SER A 95 1.29 -6.01 15.30
C SER A 95 0.17 -5.20 14.68
N GLU A 96 -0.92 -5.87 14.33
CA GLU A 96 -2.19 -5.17 14.25
C GLU A 96 -2.43 -4.56 15.63
N SER A 97 -2.53 -3.23 15.68
CA SER A 97 -2.90 -2.58 16.92
C SER A 97 -4.36 -2.85 17.20
N GLU A 98 -4.72 -2.92 18.48
CA GLU A 98 -6.11 -3.01 18.91
C GLU A 98 -6.98 -1.89 18.29
N GLU A 99 -6.39 -0.72 18.03
CA GLU A 99 -7.04 0.40 17.36
C GLU A 99 -7.46 0.08 15.91
N LEU A 100 -6.59 -0.58 15.14
CA LEU A 100 -6.91 -0.97 13.76
C LEU A 100 -7.90 -2.13 13.71
N ALA A 101 -7.72 -3.13 14.59
CA ALA A 101 -8.66 -4.24 14.72
C ALA A 101 -10.08 -3.72 15.03
N ASN A 102 -10.21 -2.85 16.04
CA ASN A 102 -11.48 -2.23 16.40
C ASN A 102 -12.09 -1.41 15.25
N PHE A 103 -11.25 -0.74 14.45
CA PHE A 103 -11.71 -0.01 13.28
C PHE A 103 -12.30 -0.96 12.23
N TYR A 104 -11.60 -2.06 11.90
CA TYR A 104 -12.08 -3.03 10.93
C TYR A 104 -13.36 -3.72 11.40
N ASP A 105 -13.43 -4.12 12.66
CA ASP A 105 -14.61 -4.73 13.27
C ASP A 105 -15.82 -3.78 13.24
N LYS A 106 -15.61 -2.51 13.61
CA LYS A 106 -16.66 -1.48 13.61
C LYS A 106 -17.32 -1.30 12.24
N TYR A 107 -16.55 -1.46 11.16
CA TYR A 107 -17.05 -1.30 9.79
C TYR A 107 -17.26 -2.63 9.08
N ASN A 108 -17.14 -3.77 9.78
CA ASN A 108 -17.28 -5.11 9.22
C ASN A 108 -16.38 -5.34 7.99
N ILE A 109 -15.13 -4.88 8.10
CA ILE A 109 -14.08 -5.04 7.09
C ILE A 109 -13.31 -6.31 7.40
N GLU A 110 -13.24 -7.23 6.44
CA GLU A 110 -12.37 -8.41 6.58
C GLU A 110 -10.92 -8.01 6.25
N HIS A 111 -10.09 -7.87 7.27
CA HIS A 111 -8.66 -7.58 7.07
C HIS A 111 -7.85 -8.85 6.85
N ARG A 112 -6.97 -8.83 5.85
CA ARG A 112 -6.07 -9.94 5.52
C ARG A 112 -4.65 -9.44 5.29
N PHE A 113 -3.67 -10.25 5.65
CA PHE A 113 -2.28 -9.98 5.31
C PHE A 113 -1.86 -10.70 4.03
N SER A 114 -1.03 -10.05 3.22
CA SER A 114 -0.35 -10.73 2.13
C SER A 114 0.73 -11.68 2.68
N PRO A 115 1.06 -12.77 1.97
CA PRO A 115 2.18 -13.63 2.35
C PRO A 115 3.51 -12.86 2.35
N VAL A 116 4.43 -13.24 3.25
CA VAL A 116 5.67 -12.52 3.60
C VAL A 116 6.74 -12.55 2.49
N TYR A 117 6.54 -13.28 1.39
CA TYR A 117 7.64 -13.69 0.53
C TYR A 117 7.42 -13.48 -0.96
N TYR A 118 7.48 -12.22 -1.41
CA TYR A 118 7.76 -11.88 -2.81
C TYR A 118 8.49 -10.51 -2.84
N PRO A 119 9.83 -10.48 -3.01
CA PRO A 119 10.60 -9.23 -3.11
C PRO A 119 10.29 -8.44 -4.38
#